data_AF-A0A350F1R6-F1
#
_entry.id   AF-A0A350F1R6-F1
#
_cell.length_a   1.000
_cell.length_b   1.000
_cell.length_c   1.000
_cell.angle_alpha   90.00
_cell.angle_beta   90.00
_cell.angle_gamma   90.00
#
_symmetry.space_group_name_H-M   'P 1'
#
loop_
_entity.id
_entity.type
_entity.pdbx_description
1 polymer ?
#
loop_
_entity_poly.entity_id
_entity_poly.type
_entity_poly.pdbx_seq_one_letter_code
_entity_poly.pdbx_strand_id
1 'polypeptide(L)'
;RNRIARLHANGILDEGFIPETGAGATVHSLALQPNGKVLVTRDSRYDGTNFHNISRLNADGTKDAGFLPGTGADGEALVLALRADGDIFVGGSFTTVRGMVRPNVVRLHGDALPFLGSARSNGMLTLSWPISAGNFRLQEAANVLAPASWNPTAQAAVTNGSHVSVTVPTTGAMKFFRLQSQ
;
A
#
# COMPACT_ATOMS: atom_id res chain seq x y z
N ARG A 1 -13.82 -15.51 -16.61
CA ARG A 1 -12.58 -15.36 -15.80
C ARG A 1 -11.39 -15.46 -16.74
N ASN A 2 -10.80 -14.33 -17.15
CA ASN A 2 -9.61 -14.36 -18.01
C ASN A 2 -8.35 -14.44 -17.14
N ARG A 3 -7.64 -15.58 -17.25
CA ARG A 3 -6.25 -15.77 -16.78
C ARG A 3 -5.98 -15.68 -15.27
N ILE A 4 -6.98 -15.40 -14.44
CA ILE A 4 -6.89 -15.43 -12.97
C ILE A 4 -8.15 -16.10 -12.38
N ALA A 5 -7.94 -17.01 -11.44
CA ALA A 5 -8.98 -17.60 -10.61
C ALA A 5 -8.41 -17.87 -9.21
N ARG A 6 -9.28 -17.82 -8.19
CA ARG A 6 -8.94 -18.25 -6.83
C ARG A 6 -9.66 -19.55 -6.50
N LEU A 7 -8.96 -20.45 -5.82
CA LEU A 7 -9.50 -21.69 -5.28
C LEU A 7 -9.45 -21.63 -3.75
N HIS A 8 -10.41 -22.25 -3.10
CA HIS A 8 -10.35 -22.57 -1.68
C HIS A 8 -9.31 -23.66 -1.41
N ALA A 9 -8.95 -23.86 -0.14
CA ALA A 9 -7.95 -24.87 0.27
C ALA A 9 -8.35 -26.31 -0.11
N ASN A 10 -9.65 -26.57 -0.28
CA ASN A 10 -10.19 -27.85 -0.74
C ASN A 10 -10.20 -27.99 -2.28
N GLY A 11 -9.63 -27.04 -3.01
CA GLY A 11 -9.57 -27.04 -4.48
C GLY A 11 -10.84 -26.56 -5.17
N ILE A 12 -11.91 -26.24 -4.43
CA ILE A 12 -13.14 -25.71 -5.00
C ILE A 12 -12.93 -24.27 -5.46
N LEU A 13 -13.52 -23.91 -6.61
CA LEU A 13 -13.50 -22.56 -7.12
C LEU A 13 -14.12 -21.57 -6.13
N ASP A 14 -13.42 -20.47 -5.85
CA ASP A 14 -13.98 -19.37 -5.08
C ASP A 14 -14.86 -18.51 -5.99
N GLU A 15 -16.16 -18.57 -5.77
CA GLU A 15 -17.16 -17.80 -6.51
C GLU A 15 -17.22 -16.33 -6.10
N GLY A 16 -16.77 -16.00 -4.88
CA GLY A 16 -16.68 -14.63 -4.39
C GLY A 16 -15.48 -13.84 -4.91
N PHE A 17 -14.50 -14.52 -5.53
CA PHE A 17 -13.43 -13.88 -6.28
C PHE A 17 -13.87 -13.64 -7.73
N ILE A 18 -14.25 -12.40 -8.04
CA ILE A 18 -14.82 -11.98 -9.31
C ILE A 18 -13.85 -11.01 -10.00
N PRO A 19 -12.86 -11.53 -10.75
CA PRO A 19 -11.93 -10.71 -11.52
C PRO A 19 -12.60 -10.27 -12.82
N GLU A 20 -13.50 -9.27 -12.72
CA GLU A 20 -14.34 -8.67 -13.77
C GLU A 20 -14.03 -9.13 -15.21
N THR A 21 -13.34 -8.30 -16.00
CA THR A 21 -12.85 -8.71 -17.32
C THR A 21 -11.50 -9.44 -17.25
N GLY A 22 -10.87 -9.44 -16.07
CA GLY A 22 -9.63 -10.15 -15.74
C GLY A 22 -8.37 -9.48 -16.30
N ALA A 23 -7.28 -10.23 -16.32
CA ALA A 23 -6.01 -9.75 -16.86
C ALA A 23 -6.03 -9.74 -18.40
N GLY A 24 -5.68 -8.59 -18.98
CA GLY A 24 -5.65 -8.36 -20.42
C GLY A 24 -4.42 -8.96 -21.09
N ALA A 25 -3.35 -9.22 -20.32
CA ALA A 25 -2.12 -9.85 -20.79
C ALA A 25 -1.79 -11.15 -20.01
N THR A 26 -0.65 -11.77 -20.33
CA THR A 26 -0.18 -12.97 -19.65
C THR A 26 0.31 -12.60 -18.25
N VAL A 27 -0.34 -13.16 -17.23
CA VAL A 27 0.11 -13.05 -15.84
C VAL A 27 1.38 -13.89 -15.65
N HIS A 28 2.46 -13.27 -15.17
CA HIS A 28 3.74 -13.97 -14.94
C HIS A 28 3.93 -14.40 -13.50
N SER A 29 3.49 -13.58 -12.57
CA SER A 29 3.60 -13.87 -11.15
C SER A 29 2.35 -13.36 -10.43
N LEU A 30 1.97 -14.12 -9.40
CA LEU A 30 0.93 -13.79 -8.45
C LEU A 30 1.51 -13.90 -7.05
N ALA A 31 1.15 -12.96 -6.17
CA ALA A 31 1.52 -13.05 -4.76
C ALA A 31 0.35 -12.64 -3.86
N LEU A 32 -0.07 -13.56 -2.98
CA LEU A 32 -1.12 -13.31 -2.00
C LEU A 32 -0.54 -12.60 -0.77
N GLN A 33 -1.10 -11.44 -0.45
CA GLN A 33 -0.75 -10.70 0.76
C GLN A 33 -1.55 -11.21 1.97
N PRO A 34 -1.06 -11.05 3.22
CA PRO A 34 -1.75 -11.51 4.43
C PRO A 34 -3.17 -10.93 4.62
N ASN A 35 -3.46 -9.77 4.03
CA ASN A 35 -4.78 -9.13 4.05
C ASN A 35 -5.73 -9.63 2.95
N GLY A 36 -5.36 -10.68 2.22
CA GLY A 36 -6.18 -11.28 1.17
C GLY A 36 -6.10 -10.57 -0.20
N LYS A 37 -5.38 -9.45 -0.31
CA LYS A 37 -5.09 -8.80 -1.59
C LYS A 37 -4.10 -9.61 -2.41
N VAL A 38 -4.17 -9.49 -3.74
CA VAL A 38 -3.33 -10.26 -4.66
C VAL A 38 -2.55 -9.31 -5.56
N LEU A 39 -1.22 -9.41 -5.55
CA LEU A 39 -0.37 -8.73 -6.53
C LEU A 39 -0.29 -9.56 -7.81
N VAL A 40 -0.24 -8.88 -8.95
CA VAL A 40 -0.24 -9.46 -10.28
C VAL A 40 0.83 -8.76 -11.12
N THR A 41 1.67 -9.50 -11.84
CA THR A 41 2.65 -8.90 -12.77
C THR A 41 2.46 -9.26 -14.24
N ARG A 42 3.04 -8.42 -15.11
CA ARG A 42 2.96 -8.45 -16.58
C ARG A 42 1.53 -8.34 -17.11
N ASP A 43 0.62 -7.86 -16.26
CA ASP A 43 -0.67 -7.39 -16.71
C ASP A 43 -0.52 -5.96 -17.24
N SER A 44 -0.53 -5.81 -18.57
CA SER A 44 -0.53 -4.49 -19.18
C SER A 44 -1.90 -3.83 -19.04
N ARG A 45 -2.97 -4.60 -18.80
CA ARG A 45 -4.33 -4.05 -18.60
C ARG A 45 -5.20 -4.93 -17.70
N TYR A 46 -5.71 -4.40 -16.60
CA TYR A 46 -6.78 -5.04 -15.84
C TYR A 46 -8.03 -4.20 -15.96
N ASP A 47 -9.17 -4.81 -16.25
CA ASP A 47 -10.42 -4.05 -16.44
C ASP A 47 -10.30 -2.82 -17.35
N GLY A 48 -9.69 -3.02 -18.52
CA GLY A 48 -9.49 -1.98 -19.53
C GLY A 48 -8.49 -0.86 -19.15
N THR A 49 -8.03 -0.79 -17.90
CA THR A 49 -7.09 0.22 -17.43
C THR A 49 -5.65 -0.26 -17.56
N ASN A 50 -4.70 0.60 -17.92
CA ASN A 50 -3.27 0.25 -18.00
C ASN A 50 -2.64 0.12 -16.59
N PHE A 51 -1.87 -0.94 -16.34
CA PHE A 51 -1.25 -1.21 -15.04
C PHE A 51 0.28 -1.25 -15.04
N HIS A 52 0.91 -0.93 -16.18
CA HIS A 52 2.35 -0.74 -16.22
C HIS A 52 3.12 -1.92 -15.58
N ASN A 53 2.65 -3.13 -15.88
CA ASN A 53 3.21 -4.43 -15.52
C ASN A 53 3.12 -4.84 -14.03
N ILE A 54 2.55 -4.03 -13.13
CA ILE A 54 2.40 -4.36 -11.70
C ILE A 54 1.04 -3.85 -11.20
N SER A 55 0.14 -4.79 -10.87
CA SER A 55 -1.21 -4.52 -10.39
C SER A 55 -1.44 -5.12 -9.02
N ARG A 56 -2.47 -4.64 -8.33
CA ARG A 56 -3.02 -5.30 -7.15
C ARG A 56 -4.54 -5.42 -7.22
N LEU A 57 -5.05 -6.55 -6.77
CA LEU A 57 -6.45 -6.88 -6.64
C LEU A 57 -6.85 -6.94 -5.17
N ASN A 58 -8.07 -6.54 -4.87
CA ASN A 58 -8.71 -6.74 -3.58
C ASN A 58 -9.02 -8.23 -3.34
N ALA A 59 -9.42 -8.56 -2.12
CA ALA A 59 -9.78 -9.92 -1.74
C ALA A 59 -11.02 -10.46 -2.47
N ASP A 60 -11.83 -9.62 -3.10
CA ASP A 60 -12.96 -10.01 -3.95
C ASP A 60 -12.57 -10.11 -5.44
N GLY A 61 -11.30 -9.86 -5.80
CA GLY A 61 -10.82 -9.87 -7.18
C GLY A 61 -11.05 -8.57 -7.95
N THR A 62 -11.70 -7.57 -7.35
CA THR A 62 -11.79 -6.23 -7.94
C THR A 62 -10.42 -5.54 -7.91
N LYS A 63 -10.25 -4.50 -8.73
CA LYS A 63 -9.04 -3.68 -8.75
C LYS A 63 -8.84 -2.95 -7.42
N ASP A 64 -7.63 -3.03 -6.84
CA ASP A 64 -7.25 -2.16 -5.72
C ASP A 64 -6.81 -0.79 -6.24
N ALA A 65 -7.74 0.15 -6.32
CA ALA A 65 -7.47 1.53 -6.73
C ALA A 65 -6.54 2.29 -5.76
N GLY A 66 -6.37 1.82 -4.52
CA GLY A 66 -5.46 2.40 -3.54
C GLY A 66 -3.99 2.01 -3.77
N PHE A 67 -3.72 0.99 -4.59
CA PHE A 67 -2.36 0.63 -4.98
C PHE A 67 -1.89 1.51 -6.14
N LEU A 68 -0.99 2.45 -5.84
CA LEU A 68 -0.49 3.41 -6.80
C LEU A 68 0.99 3.11 -7.13
N PRO A 69 1.29 2.25 -8.12
CA PRO A 69 2.66 1.99 -8.55
C PRO A 69 3.27 3.16 -9.35
N GLY A 70 2.57 4.30 -9.50
CA GLY A 70 2.98 5.44 -10.33
C GLY A 70 2.92 5.07 -11.81
N THR A 71 3.96 5.42 -12.58
CA THR A 71 4.13 4.94 -13.97
C THR A 71 4.52 3.46 -14.07
N GLY A 72 4.58 2.73 -12.95
CA GLY A 72 4.96 1.32 -12.89
C GLY A 72 6.37 1.06 -13.41
N ALA A 73 6.60 -0.15 -13.91
CA ALA A 73 7.85 -0.56 -14.55
C ALA A 73 7.77 -0.34 -16.07
N ASP A 74 8.82 0.23 -16.67
CA ASP A 74 8.89 0.48 -18.13
C ASP A 74 9.13 -0.78 -18.96
N GLY A 75 9.60 -1.85 -18.32
CA GLY A 75 9.78 -3.18 -18.89
C GLY A 75 9.02 -4.25 -18.11
N GLU A 76 9.33 -5.51 -18.39
CA GLU A 76 8.54 -6.62 -17.86
C GLU A 76 8.85 -6.86 -16.38
N ALA A 77 7.82 -6.89 -15.54
CA ALA A 77 7.91 -7.42 -14.18
C ALA A 77 7.62 -8.93 -14.22
N LEU A 78 8.63 -9.74 -13.95
CA LEU A 78 8.59 -11.20 -14.17
C LEU A 78 8.35 -11.97 -12.88
N VAL A 79 8.85 -11.48 -11.75
CA VAL A 79 8.79 -12.17 -10.47
C VAL A 79 8.43 -11.22 -9.33
N LEU A 80 7.69 -11.75 -8.35
CA LEU A 80 7.35 -11.09 -7.09
C LEU A 80 7.91 -11.88 -5.92
N ALA A 81 8.37 -11.17 -4.89
CA ALA A 81 8.57 -11.74 -3.56
C ALA A 81 7.96 -10.81 -2.51
N LEU A 82 7.26 -11.40 -1.53
CA LEU A 82 6.62 -10.67 -0.44
C LEU A 82 7.40 -10.90 0.86
N ARG A 83 7.57 -9.82 1.62
CA ARG A 83 8.03 -9.90 3.00
C ARG A 83 6.85 -9.71 3.95
N ALA A 84 6.93 -10.32 5.13
CA ALA A 84 5.85 -10.31 6.13
C ALA A 84 5.46 -8.89 6.61
N ASP A 85 6.35 -7.91 6.45
CA ASP A 85 6.12 -6.49 6.75
C ASP A 85 5.36 -5.73 5.65
N GLY A 86 4.98 -6.41 4.56
CA GLY A 86 4.24 -5.82 3.44
C GLY A 86 5.13 -5.21 2.34
N ASP A 87 6.45 -5.36 2.43
CA ASP A 87 7.32 -5.05 1.31
C ASP A 87 7.13 -6.02 0.15
N ILE A 88 7.23 -5.46 -1.05
CA ILE A 88 7.12 -6.17 -2.32
C ILE A 88 8.44 -5.99 -3.05
N PHE A 89 9.11 -7.10 -3.37
CA PHE A 89 10.25 -7.10 -4.27
C PHE A 89 9.77 -7.52 -5.64
N VAL A 90 10.16 -6.75 -6.66
CA VAL A 90 9.80 -7.00 -8.05
C VAL A 90 11.09 -7.17 -8.84
N GLY A 91 11.20 -8.29 -9.55
CA GLY A 91 12.32 -8.57 -10.45
C GLY A 91 11.85 -8.68 -11.89
N GLY A 92 12.68 -8.26 -12.85
CA GLY A 92 12.30 -8.27 -14.26
C GLY A 92 13.29 -7.60 -15.20
N SER A 93 12.83 -7.29 -16.41
CA SER A 93 13.59 -6.66 -17.51
C SER A 93 13.21 -5.19 -17.68
N PHE A 94 13.16 -4.44 -16.59
CA PHE A 94 12.87 -3.00 -16.57
C PHE A 94 14.12 -2.18 -16.27
N THR A 95 14.15 -0.93 -16.76
CA THR A 95 15.23 0.04 -16.48
C THR A 95 14.78 1.14 -15.53
N THR A 96 13.49 1.47 -15.56
CA THR A 96 12.89 2.49 -14.71
C THR A 96 11.64 1.98 -14.02
N VAL A 97 11.44 2.46 -12.79
CA VAL A 97 10.22 2.24 -12.02
C VAL A 97 9.79 3.57 -11.41
N ARG A 98 8.52 3.96 -11.61
CA ARG A 98 8.01 5.30 -11.23
C ARG A 98 8.80 6.44 -11.86
N GLY A 99 9.31 6.23 -13.08
CA GLY A 99 10.10 7.23 -13.82
C GLY A 99 11.54 7.41 -13.31
N MET A 100 11.97 6.63 -12.31
CA MET A 100 13.32 6.67 -11.75
C MET A 100 14.13 5.46 -12.23
N VAL A 101 15.41 5.66 -12.58
CA VAL A 101 16.32 4.57 -12.97
C VAL A 101 16.53 3.61 -11.80
N ARG A 102 16.00 2.40 -11.95
CA ARG A 102 15.96 1.33 -10.95
C ARG A 102 15.96 0.00 -11.70
N PRO A 103 17.10 -0.40 -12.28
CA PRO A 103 17.12 -1.52 -13.21
C PRO A 103 16.97 -2.87 -12.50
N ASN A 104 16.28 -3.80 -13.17
CA ASN A 104 16.16 -5.23 -12.88
C ASN A 104 15.44 -5.64 -11.58
N VAL A 105 15.72 -4.97 -10.46
CA VAL A 105 15.14 -5.30 -9.15
C VAL A 105 14.75 -4.02 -8.43
N VAL A 106 13.51 -3.95 -7.95
CA VAL A 106 13.00 -2.85 -7.15
C VAL A 106 12.30 -3.37 -5.91
N ARG A 107 12.43 -2.63 -4.81
CA ARG A 107 11.57 -2.77 -3.64
C ARG A 107 10.46 -1.73 -3.72
N LEU A 108 9.22 -2.19 -3.73
CA LEU A 108 8.02 -1.38 -3.57
C LEU A 108 7.50 -1.62 -2.15
N HIS A 109 6.95 -0.58 -1.54
CA HIS A 109 6.15 -0.75 -0.34
C HIS A 109 4.71 -1.05 -0.80
N GLY A 110 4.11 -2.12 -0.27
CA GLY A 110 2.78 -2.61 -0.66
C GLY A 110 1.64 -1.73 -0.14
N ASP A 111 0.87 -2.23 0.83
CA ASP A 111 0.07 -1.35 1.69
C ASP A 111 1.05 -0.58 2.56
N ALA A 112 1.73 0.40 1.94
CA ALA A 112 2.70 1.22 2.62
C ALA A 112 2.02 1.77 3.87
N LEU A 113 2.69 1.64 5.02
CA LEU A 113 2.37 2.49 6.16
C LEU A 113 2.17 3.90 5.59
N PRO A 114 1.02 4.53 5.83
CA PRO A 114 0.79 5.89 5.35
C PRO A 114 2.03 6.74 5.61
N PHE A 115 2.51 7.43 4.57
CA PHE A 115 3.53 8.44 4.79
C PHE A 115 2.99 9.45 5.79
N LEU A 116 3.69 9.60 6.91
CA LEU A 116 3.39 10.58 7.93
C LEU A 116 4.15 11.87 7.61
N GLY A 117 3.47 12.82 6.97
CA GLY A 117 3.98 14.16 6.74
C GLY A 117 4.03 14.94 8.05
N SER A 118 5.04 15.81 8.19
CA SER A 118 5.19 16.69 9.33
C SER A 118 5.43 18.13 8.88
N ALA A 119 4.66 19.07 9.41
CA ALA A 119 4.86 20.50 9.20
C ALA A 119 4.80 21.24 10.54
N ARG A 120 5.70 22.20 10.75
CA ARG A 120 5.73 23.02 11.98
C ARG A 120 5.42 24.48 11.66
N SER A 121 4.54 25.09 12.44
CA SER A 121 4.22 26.52 12.36
C SER A 121 3.65 27.02 13.68
N ASN A 122 4.03 28.21 14.12
CA ASN A 122 3.47 28.89 15.31
C ASN A 122 3.38 28.01 16.57
N GLY A 123 4.43 27.23 16.87
CA GLY A 123 4.44 26.34 18.05
C GLY A 123 3.53 25.12 17.94
N MET A 124 3.08 24.79 16.73
CA MET A 124 2.25 23.64 16.43
C MET A 124 2.97 22.71 15.43
N LEU A 125 2.76 21.41 15.59
CA LEU A 125 3.18 20.36 14.67
C LEU A 125 1.92 19.74 14.05
N THR A 126 1.76 19.90 12.75
CA THR A 126 0.73 19.20 11.98
C THR A 126 1.33 17.92 11.43
N LEU A 127 0.72 16.81 11.78
CA LEU A 127 1.03 15.48 11.28
C LEU A 127 -0.09 15.04 10.33
N SER A 128 0.24 14.64 9.11
CA SER A 128 -0.76 14.32 8.08
C SER A 128 -0.45 13.03 7.33
N TRP A 129 -1.50 12.37 6.85
CA TRP A 129 -1.41 11.16 6.04
C TRP A 129 -2.54 11.07 5.01
N PRO A 130 -2.40 10.26 3.95
CA PRO A 130 -3.43 10.14 2.91
C PRO A 130 -4.76 9.64 3.46
N ILE A 131 -5.88 10.16 2.95
CA ILE A 131 -7.22 9.68 3.31
C ILE A 131 -7.46 8.22 2.93
N SER A 132 -6.73 7.70 1.94
CA SER A 132 -6.71 6.28 1.58
C SER A 132 -6.23 5.37 2.71
N ALA A 133 -5.56 5.92 3.72
CA ALA A 133 -5.19 5.24 4.96
C ALA A 133 -6.08 5.66 6.15
N GLY A 134 -7.38 5.88 5.89
CA GLY A 134 -8.35 6.36 6.88
C GLY A 134 -8.59 5.44 8.08
N ASN A 135 -8.20 4.16 8.00
CA ASN A 135 -8.21 3.21 9.12
C ASN A 135 -7.02 3.41 10.08
N PHE A 136 -6.02 4.21 9.72
CA PHE A 136 -4.92 4.53 10.62
C PHE A 136 -5.29 5.68 11.55
N ARG A 137 -4.84 5.56 12.81
CA ARG A 137 -4.93 6.61 13.82
C ARG A 137 -3.54 7.01 14.29
N LEU A 138 -3.38 8.29 14.59
CA LEU A 138 -2.17 8.81 15.19
C LEU A 138 -2.12 8.44 16.67
N GLN A 139 -0.99 7.89 17.09
CA GLN A 139 -0.69 7.61 18.49
C GLN A 139 0.53 8.42 18.93
N GLU A 140 0.57 8.75 20.22
CA GLU A 140 1.69 9.41 20.89
C GLU A 140 2.25 8.58 22.05
N ALA A 141 3.55 8.75 22.32
CA ALA A 141 4.24 8.15 23.45
C ALA A 141 5.30 9.12 24.03
N ALA A 142 5.59 9.00 25.33
CA ALA A 142 6.62 9.80 26.00
C ALA A 142 8.05 9.31 25.72
N ASN A 143 8.21 8.03 25.32
CA ASN A 143 9.48 7.44 24.91
C ASN A 143 9.23 6.28 23.93
N VAL A 144 10.30 5.79 23.31
CA VAL A 144 10.28 4.65 22.36
C VAL A 144 10.99 3.40 22.90
N LEU A 145 11.34 3.39 24.19
CA LEU A 145 12.03 2.26 24.82
C LEU A 145 11.00 1.17 25.16
N ALA A 146 11.28 -0.06 24.75
CA ALA A 146 10.36 -1.17 24.97
C ALA A 146 10.32 -1.59 26.47
N PRO A 147 9.13 -1.77 27.07
CA PRO A 147 7.80 -1.57 26.49
C PRO A 147 7.37 -0.09 26.51
N ALA A 148 7.10 0.48 25.33
CA ALA A 148 6.59 1.85 25.20
C ALA A 148 5.06 1.85 25.25
N SER A 149 4.49 2.73 26.08
CA SER A 149 3.03 2.95 26.14
C SER A 149 2.61 3.95 25.05
N TRP A 150 1.86 3.47 24.06
CA TRP A 150 1.34 4.27 22.95
C TRP A 150 -0.16 4.54 23.14
N ASN A 151 -0.54 5.81 23.19
CA ASN A 151 -1.93 6.23 23.39
C ASN A 151 -2.44 6.99 22.16
N PRO A 152 -3.74 6.96 21.84
CA PRO A 152 -4.31 7.85 20.83
C PRO A 152 -4.00 9.32 21.12
N THR A 153 -3.75 10.13 20.09
CA THR A 153 -3.59 11.57 20.28
C THR A 153 -4.89 12.20 20.77
N ALA A 154 -4.80 13.09 21.77
CA ALA A 154 -5.97 13.78 22.32
C ALA A 154 -6.64 14.74 21.31
N GLN A 155 -5.86 15.27 20.37
CA GLN A 155 -6.34 16.18 19.33
C GLN A 155 -7.10 15.39 18.25
N ALA A 156 -8.22 15.96 17.83
CA ALA A 156 -9.04 15.38 16.78
C ALA A 156 -8.35 15.42 15.42
N ALA A 157 -8.61 14.40 14.61
CA ALA A 157 -8.20 14.36 13.22
C ALA A 157 -9.17 15.17 12.35
N VAL A 158 -8.63 15.93 11.40
CA VAL A 158 -9.38 16.73 10.43
C VAL A 158 -9.04 16.26 9.03
N THR A 159 -9.96 16.36 8.07
CA THR A 159 -9.75 15.92 6.69
C THR A 159 -9.91 17.09 5.72
N ASN A 160 -9.03 17.20 4.72
CA ASN A 160 -9.12 18.22 3.66
C ASN A 160 -9.46 17.65 2.26
N GLY A 161 -10.11 16.48 2.23
CA GLY A 161 -10.50 15.76 1.01
C GLY A 161 -9.41 14.84 0.41
N SER A 162 -8.13 15.08 0.69
CA SER A 162 -7.03 14.22 0.22
C SER A 162 -6.19 13.63 1.36
N HIS A 163 -6.12 14.34 2.49
CA HIS A 163 -5.33 13.97 3.65
C HIS A 163 -6.16 14.09 4.93
N VAL A 164 -5.82 13.23 5.88
CA VAL A 164 -6.16 13.36 7.31
C VAL A 164 -5.00 14.07 7.99
N SER A 165 -5.27 14.98 8.92
CA SER A 165 -4.25 15.64 9.73
C SER A 165 -4.65 15.78 11.19
N VAL A 166 -3.64 15.76 12.07
CA VAL A 166 -3.77 16.07 13.49
C VAL A 166 -2.74 17.15 13.80
N THR A 167 -3.18 18.25 14.43
CA THR A 167 -2.29 19.33 14.85
C THR A 167 -2.10 19.27 16.36
N VAL A 168 -0.85 19.10 16.80
CA VAL A 168 -0.48 19.01 18.21
C VAL A 168 0.41 20.19 18.62
N PRO A 169 0.31 20.69 19.87
CA PRO A 169 1.26 21.67 20.39
C PRO A 169 2.68 21.10 20.42
N THR A 170 3.68 21.91 20.10
CA THR A 170 5.10 21.56 20.29
C THR A 170 5.65 21.99 21.65
N THR A 171 4.79 22.55 22.51
CA THR A 171 5.13 22.95 23.87
C THR A 171 5.00 21.75 24.81
N GLY A 172 5.91 21.66 25.79
CA GLY A 172 5.90 20.60 26.80
C GLY A 172 6.98 19.53 26.62
N ALA A 173 6.76 18.35 27.20
CA ALA A 173 7.70 17.23 27.17
C ALA A 173 7.84 16.64 25.76
N MET A 174 9.00 16.04 25.47
CA MET A 174 9.22 15.33 24.20
C MET A 174 8.17 14.23 24.00
N LYS A 175 7.63 14.17 22.78
CA LYS A 175 6.67 13.17 22.35
C LYS A 175 7.14 12.50 21.07
N PHE A 176 6.82 11.23 20.95
CA PHE A 176 7.01 10.41 19.75
C PHE A 176 5.66 10.11 19.14
N PHE A 177 5.60 10.02 17.81
CA PHE A 177 4.36 9.80 17.09
C PHE A 177 4.49 8.61 16.14
N ARG A 178 3.40 7.86 15.97
CA ARG A 178 3.30 6.81 14.95
C ARG A 178 1.87 6.72 14.42
N LEU A 179 1.73 6.16 13.22
CA LEU A 179 0.45 5.71 12.72
C LEU A 179 0.26 4.23 13.05
N GLN A 180 -0.91 3.90 13.57
CA GLN A 180 -1.32 2.54 13.92
C GLN A 180 -2.61 2.21 13.18
N SER A 181 -2.65 1.07 12.47
CA SER A 181 -3.91 0.57 11.91
C SER A 181 -4.86 0.22 13.05
N GLN A 182 -6.11 0.66 12.93
CA GLN A 182 -7.23 0.11 13.69
C GLN A 182 -7.69 -1.21 13.07
#